data_AF-A0A4Q3D6Q8-F1
#
_entry.id   AF-A0A4Q3D6Q8-F1
#
_cell.length_a   1.000
_cell.length_b   1.000
_cell.length_c   1.000
_cell.angle_alpha   90.00
_cell.angle_beta   90.00
_cell.angle_gamma   90.00
#
_symmetry.space_group_name_H-M   'P 1'
#
loop_
_entity.id
_entity.type
_entity.pdbx_description
1 polymer ?
#
loop_
_entity_poly.entity_id
_entity_poly.type
_entity_poly.pdbx_seq_one_letter_code
_entity_poly.pdbx_strand_id
1 'polypeptide(L)'
;EDGSEEICIGSIDDLNKEIQKSIDASFMPQNFELNDLHRPFVDDVILVSSTGKKMFREPDLIDVWFDSGAMPYAQHHFPFENKEEFETSFPADFIAEGVDQTRGWFFTLHAIAVMLMDSVAYKNVISNGLVLDKNGNKMSKRLGNGVDPFATIAKYGADATRWYMISNASPWDNLKFNEEGLDEVRRKFFGTLYNTYSFFALYANIDGFKYAEADIDLKKRPEIDRWILSLLNTLSQEVDGFYADFEPTKAARAIQDFVDAHLSNWYVRLSRRRFWKGDYSEDKLSAYQTLYTCLVTIAKLMSPVAPFFAERLFGDLNSITQKETVESVHLTEFPTYHNYLVDKDLEER
;
A
#
# COMPACT_ATOMS: atom_id res chain seq x y z
N GLU A 1 45.46 -10.82 22.26
CA GLU A 1 45.35 -12.29 22.34
C GLU A 1 44.79 -12.79 23.66
N ASP A 2 45.13 -12.17 24.80
CA ASP A 2 44.57 -12.54 26.12
C ASP A 2 43.28 -11.79 26.51
N GLY A 3 42.73 -10.97 25.62
CA GLY A 3 41.53 -10.16 25.86
C GLY A 3 41.71 -9.03 26.88
N SER A 4 42.96 -8.66 27.21
CA SER A 4 43.22 -7.64 28.23
C SER A 4 43.02 -6.18 27.77
N GLU A 5 43.04 -5.94 26.45
CA GLU A 5 42.80 -4.65 25.83
C GLU A 5 41.79 -4.81 24.68
N GLU A 6 40.78 -3.94 24.66
CA GLU A 6 39.71 -3.93 23.65
C GLU A 6 39.48 -2.51 23.13
N ILE A 7 39.19 -2.37 21.84
CA ILE A 7 38.77 -1.11 21.22
C ILE A 7 37.58 -1.38 20.29
N CYS A 8 36.61 -0.47 20.26
CA CYS A 8 35.48 -0.51 19.33
C CYS A 8 35.63 0.64 18.33
N ILE A 9 35.66 0.31 17.05
CA ILE A 9 35.82 1.29 15.97
C ILE A 9 34.43 1.71 15.49
N GLY A 10 34.09 2.99 15.69
CA GLY A 10 32.75 3.53 15.40
C GLY A 10 32.59 4.14 14.00
N SER A 11 33.67 4.34 13.26
CA SER A 11 33.63 4.94 11.92
C SER A 11 34.82 4.53 11.06
N ILE A 12 34.70 4.69 9.75
CA ILE A 12 35.81 4.48 8.79
C ILE A 12 36.96 5.45 9.09
N ASP A 13 36.65 6.70 9.48
CA ASP A 13 37.67 7.69 9.84
C ASP A 13 38.46 7.27 11.09
N ASP A 14 37.80 6.69 12.08
CA ASP A 14 38.48 6.16 13.27
C ASP A 14 39.33 4.95 12.92
N LEU A 15 38.83 4.06 12.07
CA LEU A 15 39.60 2.92 11.56
C LEU A 15 40.88 3.39 10.87
N ASN A 16 40.77 4.38 9.97
CA ASN A 16 41.89 4.92 9.22
C ASN A 16 42.94 5.57 10.13
N LYS A 17 42.52 6.27 11.19
CA LYS A 17 43.45 6.82 12.20
C LYS A 17 44.20 5.71 12.93
N GLU A 18 43.51 4.64 13.34
CA GLU A 18 44.17 3.51 14.02
C GLU A 18 45.08 2.71 13.08
N ILE A 19 44.71 2.56 11.80
CA ILE A 19 45.58 1.98 10.78
C ILE A 19 46.86 2.82 10.64
N GLN A 20 46.76 4.15 10.59
CA GLN A 20 47.94 5.02 10.49
C GLN A 20 48.90 4.84 11.67
N LYS A 21 48.39 4.74 12.92
CA LYS A 21 49.24 4.44 14.09
C LYS A 21 49.93 3.09 13.95
N SER A 22 49.24 2.09 13.39
CA SER A 22 49.80 0.77 13.13
C SER A 22 50.88 0.77 12.05
N ILE A 23 50.75 1.62 11.04
CA ILE A 23 51.79 1.89 10.02
C ILE A 23 53.03 2.51 10.67
N ASP A 24 52.84 3.53 11.53
CA ASP A 24 53.92 4.20 12.25
C ASP A 24 54.66 3.22 13.19
N ALA A 25 53.93 2.28 13.79
CA ALA A 25 54.47 1.18 14.59
C ALA A 25 55.06 0.02 13.77
N SER A 26 55.06 0.11 12.44
CA SER A 26 55.56 -0.92 11.50
C SER A 26 54.81 -2.27 11.60
N PHE A 27 53.55 -2.27 12.03
CA PHE A 27 52.69 -3.45 12.04
C PHE A 27 51.87 -3.59 10.76
N MET A 28 51.62 -2.48 10.04
CA MET A 28 50.99 -2.46 8.72
C MET A 28 51.92 -1.85 7.66
N PRO A 29 51.77 -2.21 6.36
CA PRO A 29 52.55 -1.62 5.28
C PRO A 29 52.32 -0.11 5.11
N GLN A 30 53.36 0.65 4.75
CA GLN A 30 53.31 2.12 4.60
C GLN A 30 52.24 2.67 3.64
N ASN A 31 51.83 1.88 2.64
CA ASN A 31 50.82 2.26 1.66
C ASN A 31 49.57 1.37 1.75
N PHE A 32 49.26 0.86 2.93
CA PHE A 32 48.06 0.06 3.13
C PHE A 32 46.81 0.95 3.08
N GLU A 33 45.81 0.53 2.30
CA GLU A 33 44.52 1.19 2.18
C GLU A 33 43.42 0.11 2.19
N LEU A 34 42.41 0.31 3.04
CA LEU A 34 41.27 -0.60 3.15
C LEU A 34 40.10 -0.04 2.35
N ASN A 35 39.85 -0.60 1.17
CA ASN A 35 38.77 -0.17 0.29
C ASN A 35 37.44 -0.92 0.52
N ASP A 36 37.49 -2.09 1.16
CA ASP A 36 36.33 -2.91 1.46
C ASP A 36 36.42 -3.40 2.91
N LEU A 37 35.37 -3.11 3.69
CA LEU A 37 35.28 -3.47 5.10
C LEU A 37 34.82 -4.92 5.32
N HIS A 38 34.48 -5.64 4.25
CA HIS A 38 34.04 -7.02 4.35
C HIS A 38 35.21 -7.98 4.56
N ARG A 39 34.88 -9.16 5.08
CA ARG A 39 35.80 -10.29 5.04
C ARG A 39 36.02 -10.73 3.58
N PRO A 40 37.25 -11.16 3.21
CA PRO A 40 38.40 -11.36 4.10
C PRO A 40 39.25 -10.10 4.34
N PHE A 41 39.03 -9.00 3.61
CA PHE A 41 39.94 -7.85 3.57
C PHE A 41 40.17 -7.20 4.94
N VAL A 42 39.10 -7.03 5.73
CA VAL A 42 39.19 -6.44 7.07
C VAL A 42 39.93 -7.35 8.07
N ASP A 43 40.06 -8.65 7.81
CA ASP A 43 40.77 -9.60 8.69
C ASP A 43 42.28 -9.33 8.71
N ASP A 44 42.83 -8.75 7.64
CA ASP A 44 44.27 -8.47 7.50
C ASP A 44 44.72 -7.18 8.21
N VAL A 45 43.77 -6.42 8.77
CA VAL A 45 44.07 -5.19 9.52
C VAL A 45 44.57 -5.52 10.91
N ILE A 46 45.81 -5.12 11.20
CA ILE A 46 46.41 -5.20 12.52
C ILE A 46 46.46 -3.80 13.09
N LEU A 47 45.94 -3.61 14.31
CA LEU A 47 46.01 -2.33 15.04
C LEU A 47 47.08 -2.39 16.15
N VAL A 48 47.38 -1.24 16.76
CA VAL A 48 48.33 -1.12 17.87
C VAL A 48 47.62 -0.70 19.15
N SER A 49 47.83 -1.43 20.23
CA SER A 49 47.23 -1.16 21.54
C SER A 49 47.91 0.01 22.25
N SER A 50 47.30 0.47 23.34
CA SER A 50 47.87 1.54 24.18
C SER A 50 49.23 1.16 24.77
N THR A 51 49.50 -0.15 24.92
CA THR A 51 50.77 -0.70 25.40
C THR A 51 51.76 -1.04 24.28
N GLY A 52 51.44 -0.71 23.02
CA GLY A 52 52.29 -0.96 21.86
C GLY A 52 52.25 -2.39 21.32
N LYS A 53 51.26 -3.19 21.73
CA LYS A 53 51.09 -4.57 21.25
C LYS A 53 50.17 -4.64 20.04
N LYS A 54 50.26 -5.72 19.26
CA LYS A 54 49.34 -5.97 18.14
C LYS A 54 47.93 -6.27 18.64
N MET A 55 46.93 -5.72 17.96
CA MET A 55 45.52 -6.01 18.14
C MET A 55 44.96 -6.57 16.82
N PHE A 56 44.08 -7.55 16.94
CA PHE A 56 43.41 -8.21 15.82
C PHE A 56 41.91 -8.07 16.03
N ARG A 57 41.15 -7.88 14.95
CA ARG A 57 39.69 -7.89 15.00
C ARG A 57 39.21 -9.27 15.46
N GLU A 58 38.09 -9.31 16.18
CA GLU A 58 37.41 -10.59 16.39
C GLU A 58 36.87 -11.17 15.08
N PRO A 59 36.99 -12.49 14.85
CA PRO A 59 36.65 -13.10 13.56
C PRO A 59 35.15 -13.20 13.33
N ASP A 60 34.36 -13.04 14.38
CA ASP A 60 32.90 -13.14 14.37
C ASP A 60 32.26 -12.09 13.44
N LEU A 61 31.06 -12.44 12.97
CA LEU A 61 30.19 -11.59 12.18
C LEU A 61 28.95 -11.26 13.00
N ILE A 62 28.38 -10.10 12.72
CA ILE A 62 27.11 -9.68 13.29
C ILE A 62 25.98 -10.53 12.70
N ASP A 63 24.95 -10.81 13.52
CA ASP A 63 23.74 -11.49 13.08
C ASP A 63 22.95 -10.61 12.10
N VAL A 64 22.45 -11.18 11.00
CA VAL A 64 21.73 -10.47 9.94
C VAL A 64 20.46 -9.76 10.43
N TRP A 65 19.90 -10.22 11.56
CA TRP A 65 18.78 -9.54 12.20
C TRP A 65 19.17 -8.19 12.81
N PHE A 66 20.42 -8.01 13.21
CA PHE A 66 20.94 -6.71 13.62
C PHE A 66 21.00 -5.76 12.42
N ASP A 67 21.53 -6.21 11.28
CA ASP A 67 21.59 -5.39 10.06
C ASP A 67 20.20 -4.91 9.63
N SER A 68 19.23 -5.84 9.55
CA SER A 68 17.85 -5.50 9.19
C SER A 68 17.15 -4.65 10.25
N GLY A 69 17.48 -4.83 11.53
CA GLY A 69 16.95 -3.99 12.62
C GLY A 69 17.58 -2.59 12.69
N ALA A 70 18.81 -2.43 12.22
CA ALA A 70 19.51 -1.15 12.12
C ALA A 70 19.09 -0.34 10.87
N MET A 71 18.29 -0.92 9.97
CA MET A 71 17.79 -0.30 8.75
C MET A 71 17.27 1.15 8.94
N PRO A 72 16.48 1.50 9.98
CA PRO A 72 15.96 2.86 10.15
C PRO A 72 17.04 3.94 10.22
N TYR A 73 18.23 3.58 10.72
CA TYR A 73 19.38 4.47 10.88
C TYR A 73 20.34 4.33 9.70
N ALA A 74 20.68 3.09 9.36
CA ALA A 74 21.69 2.76 8.38
C ALA A 74 21.31 3.25 6.97
N GLN A 75 20.02 3.24 6.61
CA GLN A 75 19.56 3.74 5.30
C GLN A 75 19.85 5.23 5.08
N HIS A 76 20.00 5.99 6.17
CA HIS A 76 20.27 7.43 6.15
C HIS A 76 21.76 7.75 6.36
N HIS A 77 22.61 6.74 6.51
CA HIS A 77 24.00 6.94 6.96
C HIS A 77 24.06 7.69 8.31
N PHE A 78 23.04 7.55 9.15
CA PHE A 78 23.00 8.14 10.49
C PHE A 78 24.05 7.45 11.39
N PRO A 79 24.81 8.19 12.22
CA PRO A 79 24.66 9.62 12.55
C PRO A 79 25.52 10.58 11.71
N PHE A 80 26.16 10.12 10.64
CA PHE A 80 27.12 10.91 9.87
C PHE A 80 26.42 11.89 8.92
N GLU A 81 25.30 11.46 8.32
CA GLU A 81 24.54 12.24 7.34
C GLU A 81 23.02 12.12 7.58
N ASN A 82 22.25 12.92 6.85
CA ASN A 82 20.77 12.87 6.74
C ASN A 82 20.03 12.82 8.08
N LYS A 83 20.51 13.58 9.07
CA LYS A 83 19.95 13.61 10.41
C LYS A 83 18.51 14.13 10.43
N GLU A 84 18.20 15.15 9.65
CA GLU A 84 16.84 15.74 9.59
C GLU A 84 15.85 14.76 8.94
N GLU A 85 16.26 14.07 7.87
CA GLU A 85 15.46 13.02 7.22
C GLU A 85 15.19 11.86 8.19
N PHE A 86 16.19 11.43 8.95
CA PHE A 86 16.01 10.42 10.00
C PHE A 86 15.03 10.91 11.08
N GLU A 87 15.23 12.10 11.63
CA GLU A 87 14.40 12.65 12.72
C GLU A 87 12.94 12.88 12.31
N THR A 88 12.69 13.15 11.02
CA THR A 88 11.31 13.30 10.49
C THR A 88 10.65 11.98 10.11
N SER A 89 11.44 10.94 9.83
CA SER A 89 10.94 9.62 9.40
C SER A 89 10.85 8.60 10.54
N PHE A 90 11.55 8.83 11.66
CA PHE A 90 11.57 7.97 12.84
C PHE A 90 10.73 8.58 13.99
N PRO A 91 9.87 7.79 14.66
CA PRO A 91 9.53 6.40 14.37
C PRO A 91 8.53 6.28 13.20
N ALA A 92 8.64 5.17 12.45
CA ALA A 92 7.79 4.92 11.29
C ALA A 92 6.30 4.85 11.68
N ASP A 93 5.41 5.41 10.86
CA ASP A 93 3.97 5.39 11.16
C ASP A 93 3.34 3.99 11.00
N PHE A 94 3.83 3.18 10.06
CA PHE A 94 3.26 1.88 9.72
C PHE A 94 4.30 0.91 9.13
N ILE A 95 4.22 -0.36 9.53
CA ILE A 95 4.90 -1.48 8.87
C ILE A 95 3.94 -2.67 8.72
N ALA A 96 4.17 -3.54 7.73
CA ALA A 96 3.41 -4.78 7.57
C ALA A 96 4.27 -5.91 7.03
N GLU A 97 4.40 -6.99 7.80
CA GLU A 97 5.16 -8.19 7.40
C GLU A 97 4.49 -9.45 7.96
N GLY A 98 4.95 -10.63 7.55
CA GLY A 98 4.43 -11.92 8.02
C GLY A 98 4.56 -12.12 9.53
N VAL A 99 3.65 -12.92 10.11
CA VAL A 99 3.63 -13.25 11.55
C VAL A 99 4.93 -13.85 12.09
N ASP A 100 5.72 -14.49 11.22
CA ASP A 100 7.06 -15.00 11.55
C ASP A 100 8.04 -13.89 11.95
N GLN A 101 7.81 -12.63 11.54
CA GLN A 101 8.66 -11.49 11.89
C GLN A 101 8.55 -11.06 13.35
N THR A 102 7.57 -11.55 14.11
CA THR A 102 7.50 -11.38 15.58
C THR A 102 8.73 -11.94 16.31
N ARG A 103 9.46 -12.87 15.69
CA ARG A 103 10.70 -13.47 16.18
C ARG A 103 11.95 -13.00 15.41
N GLY A 104 11.78 -12.10 14.45
CA GLY A 104 12.82 -11.60 13.55
C GLY A 104 12.80 -10.07 13.52
N TRP A 105 12.44 -9.50 12.37
CA TRP A 105 12.58 -8.07 12.09
C TRP A 105 11.82 -7.16 13.07
N PHE A 106 10.60 -7.53 13.47
CA PHE A 106 9.83 -6.72 14.43
C PHE A 106 10.55 -6.60 15.77
N PHE A 107 11.18 -7.69 16.22
CA PHE A 107 11.93 -7.73 17.46
C PHE A 107 13.19 -6.89 17.36
N THR A 108 14.01 -7.07 16.32
CA THR A 108 15.29 -6.36 16.24
C THR A 108 15.15 -4.88 15.95
N LEU A 109 14.18 -4.47 15.12
CA LEU A 109 13.81 -3.06 14.97
C LEU A 109 13.53 -2.42 16.34
N HIS A 110 12.65 -3.05 17.13
CA HIS A 110 12.20 -2.49 18.41
C HIS A 110 13.30 -2.52 19.47
N ALA A 111 14.07 -3.61 19.54
CA ALA A 111 15.18 -3.74 20.49
C ALA A 111 16.24 -2.66 20.25
N ILE A 112 16.66 -2.45 19.00
CA ILE A 112 17.66 -1.43 18.65
C ILE A 112 17.11 -0.02 18.92
N ALA A 113 15.84 0.25 18.57
CA ALA A 113 15.20 1.53 18.85
C ALA A 113 15.14 1.88 20.34
N VAL A 114 14.81 0.91 21.20
CA VAL A 114 14.82 1.12 22.65
C VAL A 114 16.24 1.35 23.16
N MET A 115 17.23 0.58 22.67
CA MET A 115 18.62 0.69 23.12
C MET A 115 19.30 2.00 22.69
N LEU A 116 19.03 2.49 21.48
CA LEU A 116 19.71 3.66 20.91
C LEU A 116 18.95 4.98 21.11
N MET A 117 17.61 4.94 21.09
CA MET A 117 16.76 6.14 21.01
C MET A 117 15.74 6.26 22.14
N ASP A 118 15.64 5.27 23.04
CA ASP A 118 14.57 5.21 24.06
C ASP A 118 13.16 5.42 23.46
N SER A 119 12.92 4.80 22.29
CA SER A 119 11.70 4.97 21.49
C SER A 119 11.21 3.63 20.92
N VAL A 120 9.92 3.57 20.58
CA VAL A 120 9.40 2.54 19.68
C VAL A 120 9.99 2.71 18.28
N ALA A 121 10.13 1.63 17.53
CA ALA A 121 10.59 1.68 16.13
C ALA A 121 9.50 2.06 15.12
N TYR A 122 8.24 1.74 15.45
CA TYR A 122 7.07 1.96 14.60
C TYR A 122 5.82 2.16 15.46
N LYS A 123 4.86 2.94 14.95
CA LYS A 123 3.62 3.31 15.65
C LYS A 123 2.50 2.30 15.43
N ASN A 124 2.38 1.76 14.22
CA ASN A 124 1.40 0.74 13.84
C ASN A 124 2.06 -0.44 13.13
N VAL A 125 1.57 -1.65 13.38
CA VAL A 125 2.05 -2.88 12.74
C VAL A 125 0.87 -3.77 12.34
N ILE A 126 0.89 -4.26 11.10
CA ILE A 126 0.09 -5.42 10.70
C ILE A 126 1.01 -6.64 10.62
N SER A 127 0.69 -7.65 11.43
CA SER A 127 1.30 -8.98 11.35
C SER A 127 0.45 -9.86 10.43
N ASN A 128 0.87 -9.99 9.18
CA ASN A 128 0.11 -10.70 8.15
C ASN A 128 0.05 -12.21 8.41
N GLY A 129 -1.10 -12.82 8.11
CA GLY A 129 -1.27 -14.26 8.03
C GLY A 129 -0.51 -14.88 6.84
N LEU A 130 -0.50 -16.20 6.78
CA LEU A 130 0.15 -16.94 5.69
C LEU A 130 -0.79 -17.12 4.50
N VAL A 131 -0.20 -17.07 3.30
CA VAL A 131 -0.86 -17.58 2.09
C VAL A 131 -0.69 -19.09 2.04
N LEU A 132 -1.82 -19.79 2.05
CA LEU A 132 -1.93 -21.25 2.03
C LEU A 132 -2.47 -21.70 0.68
N ASP A 133 -2.26 -22.97 0.33
CA ASP A 133 -2.96 -23.56 -0.81
C ASP A 133 -4.48 -23.62 -0.58
N LYS A 134 -5.23 -23.95 -1.63
CA LYS A 134 -6.70 -24.02 -1.58
C LYS A 134 -7.26 -24.97 -0.50
N ASN A 135 -6.47 -25.94 -0.05
CA ASN A 135 -6.84 -26.90 0.99
C ASN A 135 -6.40 -26.47 2.39
N GLY A 136 -5.65 -25.36 2.51
CA GLY A 136 -5.12 -24.84 3.76
C GLY A 136 -3.75 -25.39 4.15
N ASN A 137 -3.00 -26.01 3.25
CA ASN A 137 -1.62 -26.42 3.54
C ASN A 137 -0.63 -25.31 3.22
N LYS A 138 0.49 -25.29 3.96
CA LYS A 138 1.61 -24.40 3.65
C LYS A 138 2.15 -24.70 2.25
N MET A 139 2.28 -23.67 1.43
CA MET A 139 2.88 -23.81 0.10
C MET A 139 4.37 -24.15 0.23
N SER A 140 4.85 -25.10 -0.56
CA SER A 140 6.28 -25.41 -0.64
C SER A 140 6.66 -25.98 -2.00
N LYS A 141 7.91 -25.70 -2.43
CA LYS A 141 8.47 -26.31 -3.65
C LYS A 141 8.46 -27.84 -3.59
N ARG A 142 8.68 -28.42 -2.41
CA ARG A 142 8.68 -29.88 -2.19
C ARG A 142 7.32 -30.52 -2.45
N LEU A 143 6.23 -29.86 -2.09
CA LEU A 143 4.86 -30.38 -2.27
C LEU A 143 4.29 -30.04 -3.66
N GLY A 144 4.95 -29.16 -4.44
CA GLY A 144 4.46 -28.74 -5.75
C GLY A 144 3.12 -28.00 -5.72
N ASN A 145 2.70 -27.53 -4.53
CA ASN A 145 1.42 -26.84 -4.30
C ASN A 145 1.56 -25.31 -4.27
N GLY A 146 2.74 -24.79 -4.64
CA GLY A 146 2.99 -23.36 -4.73
C GLY A 146 2.28 -22.75 -5.94
N VAL A 147 1.73 -21.55 -5.76
CA VAL A 147 1.18 -20.75 -6.85
C VAL A 147 2.23 -19.74 -7.29
N ASP A 148 2.47 -19.64 -8.60
CA ASP A 148 3.36 -18.64 -9.16
C ASP A 148 2.64 -17.27 -9.24
N PRO A 149 3.12 -16.24 -8.50
CA PRO A 149 2.48 -14.93 -8.51
C PRO A 149 2.53 -14.26 -9.90
N PHE A 150 3.59 -14.47 -10.69
CA PHE A 150 3.70 -13.85 -12.01
C PHE A 150 2.76 -14.50 -13.02
N ALA A 151 2.62 -15.82 -12.98
CA ALA A 151 1.62 -16.52 -13.79
C ALA A 151 0.20 -16.08 -13.44
N THR A 152 -0.08 -15.88 -12.14
CA THR A 152 -1.37 -15.39 -11.65
C THR A 152 -1.65 -13.97 -12.18
N ILE A 153 -0.70 -13.05 -12.01
CA ILE A 153 -0.82 -11.67 -12.49
C ILE A 153 -0.98 -11.63 -14.01
N ALA A 154 -0.22 -12.43 -14.76
CA ALA A 154 -0.33 -12.50 -16.22
C ALA A 154 -1.71 -12.99 -16.69
N LYS A 155 -2.33 -13.91 -15.94
CA LYS A 155 -3.63 -14.51 -16.29
C LYS A 155 -4.82 -13.64 -15.88
N TYR A 156 -4.76 -13.00 -14.71
CA TYR A 156 -5.91 -12.31 -14.12
C TYR A 156 -5.74 -10.80 -13.96
N GLY A 157 -4.52 -10.28 -14.08
CA GLY A 157 -4.17 -8.89 -13.80
C GLY A 157 -3.78 -8.67 -12.34
N ALA A 158 -3.01 -7.61 -12.11
CA ALA A 158 -2.55 -7.23 -10.77
C ALA A 158 -3.71 -6.84 -9.85
N ASP A 159 -4.68 -6.07 -10.36
CA ASP A 159 -5.79 -5.57 -9.53
C ASP A 159 -6.76 -6.65 -9.10
N ALA A 160 -7.11 -7.59 -9.97
CA ALA A 160 -7.94 -8.72 -9.58
C ALA A 160 -7.26 -9.57 -8.50
N THR A 161 -5.93 -9.73 -8.61
CA THR A 161 -5.12 -10.45 -7.62
C THR A 161 -5.07 -9.70 -6.28
N ARG A 162 -4.73 -8.40 -6.29
CA ARG A 162 -4.70 -7.55 -5.08
C ARG A 162 -6.05 -7.51 -4.39
N TRP A 163 -7.10 -7.27 -5.16
CA TRP A 163 -8.46 -7.19 -4.64
C TRP A 163 -8.92 -8.51 -4.03
N TYR A 164 -8.64 -9.64 -4.69
CA TYR A 164 -8.91 -10.96 -4.13
C TYR A 164 -8.19 -11.20 -2.81
N MET A 165 -6.90 -10.89 -2.73
CA MET A 165 -6.13 -11.08 -1.49
C MET A 165 -6.70 -10.24 -0.34
N ILE A 166 -7.06 -8.98 -0.61
CA ILE A 166 -7.59 -8.06 0.41
C ILE A 166 -9.03 -8.38 0.80
N SER A 167 -9.92 -8.67 -0.15
CA SER A 167 -11.34 -8.86 0.16
C SER A 167 -11.67 -10.25 0.71
N ASN A 168 -10.84 -11.26 0.45
CA ASN A 168 -11.13 -12.64 0.83
C ASN A 168 -10.79 -12.96 2.29
N ALA A 169 -9.72 -12.37 2.85
CA ALA A 169 -9.32 -12.56 4.24
C ALA A 169 -8.76 -11.26 4.82
N SER A 170 -8.98 -11.04 6.12
CA SER A 170 -8.33 -9.95 6.86
C SER A 170 -6.81 -10.12 6.81
N PRO A 171 -6.00 -9.05 6.83
CA PRO A 171 -4.55 -9.17 6.69
C PRO A 171 -3.89 -10.12 7.69
N TRP A 172 -4.37 -10.19 8.94
CA TRP A 172 -3.87 -11.09 10.00
C TRP A 172 -4.39 -12.53 9.93
N ASP A 173 -5.37 -12.82 9.06
CA ASP A 173 -5.90 -14.16 8.87
C ASP A 173 -5.13 -14.90 7.76
N ASN A 174 -5.06 -16.23 7.86
CA ASN A 174 -4.50 -17.04 6.78
C ASN A 174 -5.40 -17.01 5.54
N LEU A 175 -4.83 -16.67 4.39
CA LEU A 175 -5.53 -16.70 3.10
C LEU A 175 -5.39 -18.08 2.45
N LYS A 176 -6.50 -18.80 2.26
CA LYS A 176 -6.53 -19.99 1.41
C LYS A 176 -6.65 -19.56 -0.05
N PHE A 177 -5.53 -19.56 -0.76
CA PHE A 177 -5.48 -19.07 -2.13
C PHE A 177 -6.18 -20.04 -3.09
N ASN A 178 -7.20 -19.53 -3.78
CA ASN A 178 -7.98 -20.25 -4.77
C ASN A 178 -8.19 -19.41 -6.03
N GLU A 179 -7.70 -19.90 -7.17
CA GLU A 179 -7.88 -19.25 -8.47
C GLU A 179 -9.35 -19.04 -8.86
N GLU A 180 -10.26 -19.91 -8.42
CA GLU A 180 -11.70 -19.75 -8.69
C GLU A 180 -12.27 -18.51 -7.99
N GLY A 181 -11.82 -18.22 -6.75
CA GLY A 181 -12.23 -17.03 -6.01
C GLY A 181 -11.68 -15.75 -6.65
N LEU A 182 -10.49 -15.82 -7.23
CA LEU A 182 -9.89 -14.72 -7.99
C LEU A 182 -10.71 -14.45 -9.27
N ASP A 183 -11.05 -15.50 -10.03
CA ASP A 183 -11.91 -15.35 -11.21
C ASP A 183 -13.31 -14.82 -10.86
N GLU A 184 -13.84 -15.21 -9.70
CA GLU A 184 -15.09 -14.67 -9.18
C GLU A 184 -15.01 -13.16 -8.93
N VAL A 185 -13.94 -12.66 -8.28
CA VAL A 185 -13.71 -11.23 -8.09
C VAL A 185 -13.61 -10.51 -9.44
N ARG A 186 -12.85 -11.07 -10.39
CA ARG A 186 -12.73 -10.52 -11.75
C ARG A 186 -14.08 -10.38 -12.44
N ARG A 187 -14.92 -11.42 -12.37
CA ARG A 187 -16.20 -11.46 -13.09
C ARG A 187 -17.29 -10.66 -12.39
N LYS A 188 -17.42 -10.81 -11.07
CA LYS A 188 -18.53 -10.23 -10.31
C LYS A 188 -18.29 -8.77 -9.99
N PHE A 189 -17.11 -8.39 -9.51
CA PHE A 189 -16.84 -7.00 -9.17
C PHE A 189 -16.35 -6.20 -10.38
N PHE A 190 -15.16 -6.51 -10.90
CA PHE A 190 -14.58 -5.74 -12.01
C PHE A 190 -15.43 -5.81 -13.28
N GLY A 191 -15.99 -6.99 -13.58
CA GLY A 191 -16.93 -7.16 -14.69
C GLY A 191 -18.19 -6.30 -14.54
N THR A 192 -18.78 -6.24 -13.35
CA THR A 192 -19.98 -5.40 -13.10
C THR A 192 -19.65 -3.91 -13.20
N LEU A 193 -18.53 -3.48 -12.62
CA LEU A 193 -18.09 -2.09 -12.71
C LEU A 193 -17.78 -1.68 -14.15
N TYR A 194 -17.07 -2.52 -14.90
CA TYR A 194 -16.79 -2.29 -16.32
C TYR A 194 -18.07 -2.21 -17.16
N ASN A 195 -19.03 -3.09 -16.92
CA ASN A 195 -20.32 -3.07 -17.61
C ASN A 195 -21.12 -1.80 -17.28
N THR A 196 -21.06 -1.34 -16.02
CA THR A 196 -21.71 -0.11 -15.57
C THR A 196 -21.08 1.13 -16.24
N TYR A 197 -19.75 1.19 -16.27
CA TYR A 197 -19.02 2.23 -17.00
C TYR A 197 -19.31 2.17 -18.51
N SER A 198 -19.29 0.98 -19.12
CA SER A 198 -19.57 0.81 -20.55
C SER A 198 -20.99 1.27 -20.91
N PHE A 199 -21.97 0.99 -20.04
CA PHE A 199 -23.33 1.52 -20.16
C PHE A 199 -23.33 3.05 -20.13
N PHE A 200 -22.67 3.65 -19.14
CA PHE A 200 -22.55 5.10 -19.02
C PHE A 200 -21.91 5.72 -20.27
N ALA A 201 -20.74 5.23 -20.66
CA ALA A 201 -19.97 5.75 -21.79
C ALA A 201 -20.72 5.64 -23.11
N LEU A 202 -21.44 4.54 -23.35
CA LEU A 202 -22.23 4.36 -24.57
C LEU A 202 -23.29 5.47 -24.72
N TYR A 203 -24.11 5.67 -23.68
CA TYR A 203 -25.21 6.63 -23.77
C TYR A 203 -24.72 8.08 -23.66
N ALA A 204 -23.72 8.35 -22.80
CA ALA A 204 -23.09 9.66 -22.69
C ALA A 204 -22.52 10.12 -24.04
N ASN A 205 -21.89 9.22 -24.81
CA ASN A 205 -21.38 9.54 -26.14
C ASN A 205 -22.49 9.79 -27.17
N ILE A 206 -23.61 9.06 -27.10
CA ILE A 206 -24.77 9.27 -27.99
C ILE A 206 -25.40 10.65 -27.73
N ASP A 207 -25.59 11.01 -26.46
CA ASP A 207 -26.21 12.27 -26.07
C ASP A 207 -25.19 13.44 -26.04
N GLY A 208 -23.90 13.18 -26.25
CA GLY A 208 -22.84 14.19 -26.22
C GLY A 208 -22.59 14.79 -24.83
N PHE A 209 -22.88 14.04 -23.76
CA PHE A 209 -22.69 14.47 -22.38
C PHE A 209 -21.20 14.73 -22.09
N LYS A 210 -20.90 15.96 -21.68
CA LYS A 210 -19.54 16.41 -21.30
C LYS A 210 -19.48 17.02 -19.90
N TYR A 211 -20.57 16.94 -19.14
CA TYR A 211 -20.67 17.58 -17.82
C TYR A 211 -20.44 19.11 -17.90
N ALA A 212 -20.89 19.75 -18.99
CA ALA A 212 -20.71 21.19 -19.20
C ALA A 212 -21.77 22.03 -18.47
N GLU A 213 -22.90 21.41 -18.19
CA GLU A 213 -24.04 21.99 -17.48
C GLU A 213 -23.78 22.02 -15.97
N ALA A 214 -24.40 22.99 -15.29
CA ALA A 214 -24.33 23.09 -13.84
C ALA A 214 -24.93 21.86 -13.15
N ASP A 215 -24.46 21.57 -11.95
CA ASP A 215 -25.00 20.49 -11.12
C ASP A 215 -26.47 20.74 -10.80
N ILE A 216 -27.31 19.74 -11.09
CA ILE A 216 -28.71 19.77 -10.68
C ILE A 216 -28.76 19.64 -9.15
N ASP A 217 -29.44 20.58 -8.51
CA ASP A 217 -29.66 20.61 -7.06
C ASP A 217 -30.23 19.26 -6.58
N LEU A 218 -29.65 18.71 -5.52
CA LEU A 218 -30.06 17.45 -4.91
C LEU A 218 -31.58 17.38 -4.72
N LYS A 219 -32.23 18.45 -4.26
CA LYS A 219 -33.68 18.50 -4.02
C LYS A 219 -34.53 18.41 -5.28
N LYS A 220 -33.96 18.74 -6.44
CA LYS A 220 -34.60 18.63 -7.75
C LYS A 220 -34.38 17.27 -8.41
N ARG A 221 -33.44 16.47 -7.87
CA ARG A 221 -33.18 15.13 -8.38
C ARG A 221 -34.29 14.16 -7.96
N PRO A 222 -34.65 13.21 -8.83
CA PRO A 222 -35.55 12.11 -8.47
C PRO A 222 -35.08 11.35 -7.22
N GLU A 223 -36.01 10.70 -6.53
CA GLU A 223 -35.73 9.94 -5.30
C GLU A 223 -34.60 8.92 -5.47
N ILE A 224 -34.56 8.21 -6.60
CA ILE A 224 -33.53 7.19 -6.89
C ILE A 224 -32.10 7.78 -7.01
N ASP A 225 -31.98 9.03 -7.46
CA ASP A 225 -30.69 9.72 -7.58
C ASP A 225 -30.22 10.21 -6.22
N ARG A 226 -31.13 10.78 -5.43
CA ARG A 226 -30.84 11.18 -4.04
C ARG A 226 -30.42 9.98 -3.20
N TRP A 227 -31.11 8.85 -3.38
CA TRP A 227 -30.83 7.60 -2.69
C TRP A 227 -29.40 7.09 -2.95
N ILE A 228 -29.00 6.96 -4.21
CA ILE A 228 -27.67 6.42 -4.52
C ILE A 228 -26.55 7.39 -4.10
N LEU A 229 -26.78 8.71 -4.16
CA LEU A 229 -25.81 9.72 -3.69
C LEU A 229 -25.68 9.74 -2.16
N SER A 230 -26.76 9.45 -1.44
CA SER A 230 -26.73 9.24 0.01
C SER A 230 -25.88 8.02 0.36
N LEU A 231 -26.18 6.87 -0.26
CA LEU A 231 -25.42 5.64 -0.06
C LEU A 231 -23.93 5.81 -0.42
N LEU A 232 -23.62 6.55 -1.48
CA LEU A 232 -22.24 6.83 -1.90
C LEU A 232 -21.47 7.64 -0.84
N ASN A 233 -22.13 8.62 -0.19
CA ASN A 233 -21.53 9.39 0.91
C ASN A 233 -21.33 8.53 2.15
N THR A 234 -22.32 7.72 2.52
CA THR A 234 -22.19 6.73 3.59
C THR A 234 -21.01 5.79 3.32
N LEU A 235 -20.91 5.24 2.10
CA LEU A 235 -19.79 4.40 1.69
C LEU A 235 -18.44 5.11 1.84
N SER A 236 -18.34 6.38 1.43
CA SER A 236 -17.09 7.13 1.52
C SER A 236 -16.62 7.29 2.97
N GLN A 237 -17.55 7.57 3.90
CA GLN A 237 -17.25 7.62 5.33
C GLN A 237 -16.82 6.26 5.89
N GLU A 238 -17.52 5.19 5.52
CA GLU A 238 -17.19 3.83 5.99
C GLU A 238 -15.82 3.39 5.50
N VAL A 239 -15.52 3.58 4.21
CA VAL A 239 -14.24 3.20 3.60
C VAL A 239 -13.08 4.02 4.19
N ASP A 240 -13.25 5.32 4.39
CA ASP A 240 -12.25 6.17 5.03
C ASP A 240 -11.95 5.69 6.47
N GLY A 241 -13.01 5.41 7.25
CA GLY A 241 -12.87 4.84 8.59
C GLY A 241 -12.18 3.47 8.60
N PHE A 242 -12.53 2.59 7.66
CA PHE A 242 -11.87 1.28 7.56
C PHE A 242 -10.39 1.39 7.21
N TYR A 243 -9.99 2.31 6.33
CA TYR A 243 -8.57 2.51 6.05
C TYR A 243 -7.83 3.14 7.24
N ALA A 244 -8.44 4.09 7.94
CA ALA A 244 -7.88 4.68 9.16
C ALA A 244 -7.65 3.64 10.27
N ASP A 245 -8.53 2.63 10.35
CA ASP A 245 -8.42 1.51 11.29
C ASP A 245 -7.57 0.34 10.78
N PHE A 246 -6.86 0.50 9.65
CA PHE A 246 -6.05 -0.55 9.01
C PHE A 246 -6.83 -1.83 8.66
N GLU A 247 -8.10 -1.68 8.24
CA GLU A 247 -9.07 -2.73 7.90
C GLU A 247 -9.42 -2.75 6.39
N PRO A 248 -8.45 -3.00 5.48
CA PRO A 248 -8.66 -2.89 4.04
C PRO A 248 -9.66 -3.91 3.48
N THR A 249 -9.88 -5.03 4.18
CA THR A 249 -10.85 -6.06 3.80
C THR A 249 -12.29 -5.56 3.90
N LYS A 250 -12.61 -4.80 4.97
CA LYS A 250 -13.95 -4.19 5.13
C LYS A 250 -14.19 -3.12 4.07
N ALA A 251 -13.19 -2.28 3.82
CA ALA A 251 -13.22 -1.29 2.73
C ALA A 251 -13.51 -1.94 1.37
N ALA A 252 -12.73 -2.96 0.98
CA ALA A 252 -12.92 -3.64 -0.30
C ALA A 252 -14.31 -4.28 -0.43
N ARG A 253 -14.82 -4.92 0.65
CA ARG A 253 -16.15 -5.53 0.64
C ARG A 253 -17.28 -4.51 0.54
N ALA A 254 -17.19 -3.39 1.25
CA ALA A 254 -18.19 -2.32 1.19
C ALA A 254 -18.25 -1.71 -0.23
N ILE A 255 -17.10 -1.48 -0.87
CA ILE A 255 -17.03 -1.00 -2.26
C ILE A 255 -17.64 -2.02 -3.22
N GLN A 256 -17.33 -3.32 -3.06
CA GLN A 256 -17.92 -4.38 -3.88
C GLN A 256 -19.44 -4.42 -3.76
N ASP A 257 -19.95 -4.41 -2.53
CA ASP A 257 -21.39 -4.45 -2.27
C ASP A 257 -22.11 -3.24 -2.86
N PHE A 258 -21.56 -2.03 -2.72
CA PHE A 258 -22.12 -0.85 -3.35
C PHE A 258 -22.19 -0.96 -4.87
N VAL A 259 -21.11 -1.39 -5.53
CA VAL A 259 -21.09 -1.53 -6.99
C VAL A 259 -22.09 -2.58 -7.46
N ASP A 260 -22.11 -3.74 -6.80
CA ASP A 260 -22.92 -4.87 -7.24
C ASP A 260 -24.40 -4.69 -6.86
N ALA A 261 -24.69 -4.49 -5.57
CA ALA A 261 -26.06 -4.40 -5.07
C ALA A 261 -26.70 -3.06 -5.43
N HIS A 262 -26.07 -1.94 -5.07
CA HIS A 262 -26.75 -0.64 -5.13
C HIS A 262 -26.64 0.03 -6.50
N LEU A 263 -25.42 0.15 -7.05
CA LEU A 263 -25.19 0.87 -8.30
C LEU A 263 -25.68 0.08 -9.51
N SER A 264 -25.22 -1.15 -9.70
CA SER A 264 -25.59 -1.97 -10.87
C SER A 264 -27.00 -2.55 -10.77
N ASN A 265 -27.27 -3.32 -9.71
CA ASN A 265 -28.52 -4.08 -9.61
C ASN A 265 -29.75 -3.22 -9.31
N TRP A 266 -29.61 -2.08 -8.63
CA TRP A 266 -30.74 -1.20 -8.33
C TRP A 266 -30.73 0.06 -9.20
N TYR A 267 -29.75 0.94 -9.01
CA TYR A 267 -29.75 2.26 -9.65
C TYR A 267 -29.76 2.16 -11.18
N VAL A 268 -28.74 1.51 -11.77
CA VAL A 268 -28.63 1.38 -13.23
C VAL A 268 -29.84 0.64 -13.78
N ARG A 269 -30.24 -0.49 -13.17
CA ARG A 269 -31.37 -1.32 -13.62
C ARG A 269 -32.69 -0.52 -13.69
N LEU A 270 -33.02 0.25 -12.65
CA LEU A 270 -34.26 1.02 -12.58
C LEU A 270 -34.19 2.32 -13.40
N SER A 271 -33.01 2.94 -13.47
CA SER A 271 -32.81 4.18 -14.20
C SER A 271 -32.52 3.99 -15.69
N ARG A 272 -32.34 2.76 -16.20
CA ARG A 272 -32.00 2.51 -17.62
C ARG A 272 -32.82 3.35 -18.58
N ARG A 273 -34.15 3.40 -18.40
CA ARG A 273 -35.09 4.15 -19.25
C ARG A 273 -34.77 5.64 -19.38
N ARG A 274 -34.16 6.25 -18.37
CA ARG A 274 -33.82 7.67 -18.34
C ARG A 274 -32.67 7.99 -19.31
N PHE A 275 -31.77 7.04 -19.57
CA PHE A 275 -30.61 7.24 -20.45
C PHE A 275 -30.93 7.16 -21.95
N TRP A 276 -31.86 6.30 -22.38
CA TRP A 276 -32.12 6.04 -23.82
C TRP A 276 -33.44 6.59 -24.36
N LYS A 277 -34.37 7.02 -23.50
CA LYS A 277 -35.69 7.51 -23.96
C LYS A 277 -35.71 9.03 -24.04
N GLY A 278 -36.19 9.55 -25.17
CA GLY A 278 -36.51 10.97 -25.35
C GLY A 278 -35.31 11.90 -25.47
N ASP A 279 -35.63 13.18 -25.58
CA ASP A 279 -34.64 14.25 -25.74
C ASP A 279 -33.81 14.45 -24.47
N TYR A 280 -32.70 15.18 -24.63
CA TYR A 280 -31.77 15.50 -23.56
C TYR A 280 -32.42 16.50 -22.56
N SER A 281 -33.16 15.94 -21.61
CA SER A 281 -33.95 16.64 -20.59
C SER A 281 -33.20 16.80 -19.27
N GLU A 282 -33.71 17.66 -18.38
CA GLU A 282 -33.17 17.82 -17.02
C GLU A 282 -33.14 16.50 -16.24
N ASP A 283 -34.15 15.65 -16.38
CA ASP A 283 -34.17 14.32 -15.76
C ASP A 283 -33.03 13.44 -16.27
N LYS A 284 -32.82 13.41 -17.60
CA LYS A 284 -31.72 12.65 -18.20
C LYS A 284 -30.35 13.20 -17.77
N LEU A 285 -30.19 14.53 -17.76
CA LEU A 285 -28.98 15.19 -17.28
C LEU A 285 -28.68 14.81 -15.82
N SER A 286 -29.70 14.80 -14.95
CA SER A 286 -29.52 14.40 -13.55
C SER A 286 -29.04 12.96 -13.40
N ALA A 287 -29.57 12.04 -14.23
CA ALA A 287 -29.14 10.65 -14.24
C ALA A 287 -27.67 10.48 -14.65
N TYR A 288 -27.21 11.23 -15.67
CA TYR A 288 -25.81 11.24 -16.10
C TYR A 288 -24.89 11.81 -15.03
N GLN A 289 -25.22 12.98 -14.48
CA GLN A 289 -24.43 13.60 -13.42
C GLN A 289 -24.30 12.66 -12.22
N THR A 290 -25.40 12.04 -11.79
CA THR A 290 -25.42 11.08 -10.66
C THR A 290 -24.53 9.86 -10.94
N LEU A 291 -24.67 9.23 -12.11
CA LEU A 291 -23.90 8.02 -12.46
C LEU A 291 -22.41 8.33 -12.62
N TYR A 292 -22.07 9.46 -13.24
CA TYR A 292 -20.69 9.94 -13.32
C TYR A 292 -20.10 10.14 -11.91
N THR A 293 -20.82 10.81 -11.01
CA THR A 293 -20.37 11.04 -9.63
C THR A 293 -20.12 9.72 -8.90
N CYS A 294 -20.99 8.71 -9.07
CA CYS A 294 -20.75 7.38 -8.49
C CYS A 294 -19.48 6.75 -9.07
N LEU A 295 -19.30 6.75 -10.38
CA LEU A 295 -18.16 6.10 -11.03
C LEU A 295 -16.81 6.75 -10.65
N VAL A 296 -16.74 8.08 -10.64
CA VAL A 296 -15.50 8.78 -10.29
C VAL A 296 -15.16 8.59 -8.80
N THR A 297 -16.16 8.63 -7.90
CA THR A 297 -15.94 8.37 -6.48
C THR A 297 -15.50 6.93 -6.24
N ILE A 298 -16.09 5.94 -6.92
CA ILE A 298 -15.64 4.54 -6.82
C ILE A 298 -14.21 4.37 -7.31
N ALA A 299 -13.82 5.04 -8.40
CA ALA A 299 -12.44 5.03 -8.87
C ALA A 299 -11.48 5.55 -7.77
N LYS A 300 -11.84 6.62 -7.07
CA LYS A 300 -11.04 7.16 -5.96
C LYS A 300 -10.99 6.21 -4.75
N LEU A 301 -12.14 5.70 -4.28
CA LEU A 301 -12.19 4.81 -3.11
C LEU A 301 -11.42 3.50 -3.32
N MET A 302 -11.42 2.97 -4.55
CA MET A 302 -10.78 1.69 -4.87
C MET A 302 -9.29 1.82 -5.23
N SER A 303 -8.78 3.03 -5.47
CA SER A 303 -7.41 3.26 -5.96
C SER A 303 -6.29 2.70 -5.06
N PRO A 304 -6.40 2.66 -3.71
CA PRO A 304 -5.35 2.07 -2.87
C PRO A 304 -5.18 0.55 -3.08
N VAL A 305 -6.26 -0.14 -3.47
CA VAL A 305 -6.27 -1.62 -3.62
C VAL A 305 -6.13 -2.04 -5.09
N ALA A 306 -6.83 -1.38 -6.02
CA ALA A 306 -6.84 -1.66 -7.46
C ALA A 306 -6.41 -0.44 -8.30
N PRO A 307 -5.12 -0.08 -8.25
CA PRO A 307 -4.63 1.19 -8.80
C PRO A 307 -4.75 1.32 -10.32
N PHE A 308 -4.65 0.23 -11.10
CA PHE A 308 -4.64 0.32 -12.56
C PHE A 308 -6.05 0.50 -13.14
N PHE A 309 -7.03 -0.21 -12.60
CA PHE A 309 -8.43 -0.12 -12.98
C PHE A 309 -9.01 1.21 -12.53
N ALA A 310 -8.69 1.64 -11.30
CA ALA A 310 -9.04 2.96 -10.80
C ALA A 310 -8.53 4.07 -11.71
N GLU A 311 -7.24 4.02 -12.06
CA GLU A 311 -6.60 4.99 -12.96
C GLU A 311 -7.30 5.02 -14.32
N ARG A 312 -7.57 3.84 -14.90
CA ARG A 312 -8.23 3.76 -16.20
C ARG A 312 -9.65 4.33 -16.18
N LEU A 313 -10.45 3.94 -15.18
CA LEU A 313 -11.83 4.42 -15.03
C LEU A 313 -11.85 5.93 -14.81
N PHE A 314 -10.97 6.45 -13.95
CA PHE A 314 -10.82 7.87 -13.69
C PHE A 314 -10.41 8.65 -14.95
N GLY A 315 -9.35 8.22 -15.63
CA GLY A 315 -8.82 8.90 -16.81
C GLY A 315 -9.83 8.95 -17.96
N ASP A 316 -10.54 7.84 -18.20
CA ASP A 316 -11.59 7.78 -19.21
C ASP A 316 -12.73 8.78 -18.94
N LEU A 317 -13.11 8.98 -17.67
CA LEU A 317 -14.15 9.94 -17.26
C LEU A 317 -13.64 11.39 -17.26
N ASN A 318 -12.47 11.62 -16.68
CA ASN A 318 -11.93 12.97 -16.46
C ASN A 318 -11.37 13.59 -17.74
N SER A 319 -10.85 12.79 -18.68
CA SER A 319 -10.37 13.29 -19.97
C SER A 319 -11.44 14.03 -20.79
N ILE A 320 -12.72 13.70 -20.57
CA ILE A 320 -13.86 14.33 -21.25
C ILE A 320 -14.41 15.51 -20.47
N THR A 321 -14.52 15.36 -19.14
CA THR A 321 -15.26 16.28 -18.27
C THR A 321 -14.38 17.35 -17.63
N GLN A 322 -13.09 17.05 -17.43
CA GLN A 322 -12.11 17.92 -16.78
C GLN A 322 -12.58 18.48 -15.43
N LYS A 323 -13.42 17.72 -14.71
CA LYS A 323 -13.94 18.10 -13.40
C LYS A 323 -12.86 18.05 -12.32
N GLU A 324 -11.88 17.18 -12.51
CA GLU A 324 -10.69 17.06 -11.66
C GLU A 324 -9.51 17.69 -12.40
N THR A 325 -8.75 18.54 -11.71
CA THR A 325 -7.63 19.27 -12.31
C THR A 325 -6.36 18.43 -12.47
N VAL A 326 -6.35 17.24 -11.89
CA VAL A 326 -5.22 16.32 -11.88
C VAL A 326 -5.36 15.24 -12.95
N GLU A 327 -4.23 14.75 -13.45
CA GLU A 327 -4.18 13.76 -14.54
C GLU A 327 -4.44 12.32 -14.09
N SER A 328 -4.21 12.01 -12.82
CA SER A 328 -4.28 10.67 -12.27
C SER A 328 -5.16 10.61 -11.02
N VAL A 329 -5.85 9.50 -10.80
CA VAL A 329 -6.65 9.27 -9.59
C VAL A 329 -5.78 9.31 -8.33
N HIS A 330 -4.51 8.93 -8.46
CA HIS A 330 -3.53 8.89 -7.36
C HIS A 330 -3.06 10.26 -6.90
N LEU A 331 -3.45 11.32 -7.61
CA LEU A 331 -3.20 12.72 -7.25
C LEU A 331 -4.48 13.42 -6.77
N THR A 332 -5.59 12.70 -6.67
CA THR A 332 -6.85 13.26 -6.17
C THR A 332 -6.92 13.21 -4.66
N GLU A 333 -7.63 14.17 -4.07
CA GLU A 333 -8.04 14.09 -2.68
C GLU A 333 -8.97 12.90 -2.46
N PHE A 334 -8.81 12.22 -1.32
CA PHE A 334 -9.68 11.11 -0.95
C PHE A 334 -11.12 11.61 -0.75
N PRO A 335 -12.17 10.86 -1.16
CA PRO A 335 -13.54 11.32 -1.05
C PRO A 335 -13.93 11.67 0.39
N THR A 336 -14.49 12.86 0.59
CA THR A 336 -14.88 13.36 1.91
C THR A 336 -16.37 13.21 2.17
N TYR A 337 -16.72 12.91 3.42
CA TYR A 337 -18.11 12.79 3.84
C TYR A 337 -18.81 14.14 3.93
N HIS A 338 -20.03 14.21 3.39
CA HIS A 338 -20.88 15.39 3.47
C HIS A 338 -22.25 15.05 4.04
N ASN A 339 -22.47 15.41 5.31
CA ASN A 339 -23.72 15.11 6.03
C ASN A 339 -25.00 15.59 5.31
N TYR A 340 -24.94 16.69 4.56
CA TYR A 340 -26.10 17.23 3.84
C TYR A 340 -26.51 16.40 2.60
N LEU A 341 -25.66 15.47 2.16
CA LEU A 341 -25.95 14.53 1.08
C LEU A 341 -26.57 13.22 1.59
N VAL A 342 -26.63 13.02 2.91
CA VAL A 342 -27.09 11.78 3.53
C VAL A 342 -28.54 11.91 4.01
N ASP A 343 -29.35 10.94 3.63
CA ASP A 343 -30.76 10.78 4.00
C ASP A 343 -30.98 9.31 4.44
N LYS A 344 -30.82 9.05 5.76
CA LYS A 344 -30.90 7.68 6.31
C LYS A 344 -32.27 7.04 6.14
N ASP A 345 -33.34 7.83 6.24
CA ASP A 345 -34.71 7.35 6.00
C ASP A 345 -34.87 6.87 4.55
N LEU A 346 -34.19 7.52 3.59
CA LEU A 346 -34.17 7.11 2.20
C LEU A 346 -33.31 5.86 1.96
N GLU A 347 -32.21 5.70 2.69
CA GLU A 347 -31.34 4.51 2.58
C GLU A 347 -32.03 3.22 3.05
N GLU A 348 -32.91 3.29 4.06
CA GLU A 348 -33.62 2.15 4.65
C GLU A 348 -34.88 1.70 3.89
N ARG A 349 -35.38 2.52 2.97
CA ARG A 349 -36.60 2.28 2.17
C ARG A 349 -36.33 1.48 0.89
#